data_AF-W2P9I4-F1
#
_entry.id   AF-W2P9I4-F1
#
_cell.length_a   1.000
_cell.length_b   1.000
_cell.length_c   1.000
_cell.angle_alpha   90.00
_cell.angle_beta   90.00
_cell.angle_gamma   90.00
#
_symmetry.space_group_name_H-M   'P 1'
#
loop_
_entity.id
_entity.type
_entity.pdbx_description
1 polymer ?
#
loop_
_entity_poly.entity_id
_entity_poly.type
_entity_poly.pdbx_seq_one_letter_code
_entity_poly.pdbx_strand_id
1 'polypeptide(L)' 'VEHVLFFINDDTLEFEPLDDVVHADEKWLYEDKDKRSYLLFPGENPTHHIRKSKKFIPKTMFLAA' A
#
# COMPACT_ATOMS: atom_id res chain seq x y z
N VAL A 1 6.91 -4.86 -13.11
CA VAL A 1 7.76 -3.77 -13.66
C VAL A 1 7.95 -3.92 -15.17
N GLU A 2 8.07 -5.15 -15.70
CA GLU A 2 8.21 -5.39 -17.15
C GLU A 2 7.06 -4.87 -18.02
N HIS A 3 5.82 -4.81 -17.53
CA HIS A 3 4.67 -4.38 -18.33
C HIS A 3 4.64 -2.90 -18.72
N VAL A 4 5.37 -2.03 -18.01
CA VAL A 4 5.28 -0.56 -18.23
C VAL A 4 6.30 -0.10 -19.27
N LEU A 5 7.44 -0.80 -19.37
CA LEU A 5 8.52 -0.45 -20.30
C LEU A 5 8.13 -0.70 -21.77
N PHE A 6 7.12 -1.53 -22.03
CA PHE A 6 6.61 -1.78 -23.38
C PHE A 6 6.01 -0.53 -24.05
N PHE A 7 5.55 0.44 -23.25
CA PHE A 7 4.96 1.67 -23.76
C PHE A 7 5.99 2.78 -23.98
N ILE A 8 7.28 2.49 -23.80
CA ILE A 8 8.35 3.43 -24.11
C ILE A 8 8.76 3.19 -25.55
N ASN A 9 8.69 4.24 -26.36
CA ASN A 9 9.21 4.22 -27.71
C ASN A 9 10.75 4.21 -27.66
N ASP A 10 11.38 3.17 -28.15
CA ASP A 10 12.84 2.97 -28.02
C ASP A 10 13.69 4.03 -28.76
N ASP A 11 13.13 4.68 -29.79
CA ASP A 11 13.84 5.69 -30.59
C ASP A 11 13.79 7.08 -29.96
N THR A 12 12.65 7.43 -29.35
CA THR A 12 12.42 8.74 -28.73
C THR A 12 12.61 8.72 -27.21
N LEU A 13 12.57 7.53 -26.61
CA LEU A 13 12.54 7.28 -25.16
C LEU A 13 11.36 7.94 -24.45
N GLU A 14 10.28 8.24 -25.18
CA GLU A 14 9.05 8.81 -24.65
C GLU A 14 7.97 7.74 -24.46
N PHE A 15 7.05 7.97 -23.52
CA PHE A 15 5.88 7.11 -23.36
C PHE A 15 4.87 7.35 -24.48
N GLU A 16 4.40 6.29 -25.09
CA GLU A 16 3.24 6.34 -25.97
C GLU A 16 1.98 6.73 -25.16
N PRO A 17 1.04 7.48 -25.77
CA PRO A 17 -0.22 7.81 -25.14
C PRO A 17 -0.97 6.55 -24.70
N LEU A 18 -1.45 6.53 -23.45
CA LEU A 18 -2.14 5.40 -22.82
C LEU A 18 -3.67 5.58 -22.83
N ASP A 19 -4.21 6.31 -23.81
CA ASP A 19 -5.62 6.75 -23.83
C ASP A 19 -6.62 5.58 -23.80
N ASP A 20 -6.22 4.40 -24.30
CA ASP A 20 -7.01 3.17 -24.33
C ASP A 20 -6.64 2.17 -23.21
N VAL A 21 -5.82 2.58 -22.24
CA VAL A 21 -5.33 1.71 -21.15
C VAL A 21 -5.98 2.08 -19.82
N VAL A 22 -6.61 1.09 -19.19
CA VAL A 22 -7.19 1.21 -17.84
C VAL A 22 -6.32 0.48 -16.83
N HIS A 23 -5.93 1.14 -15.75
CA HIS A 23 -5.08 0.59 -14.71
C HIS A 23 -5.90 -0.03 -13.58
N ALA A 24 -6.08 -1.35 -13.63
CA ALA A 24 -6.66 -2.10 -12.52
C ALA A 24 -5.60 -2.53 -11.49
N ASP A 25 -5.89 -2.38 -10.20
CA ASP A 25 -5.03 -2.84 -9.11
C ASP A 25 -5.83 -3.51 -7.99
N GLU A 26 -5.19 -4.50 -7.34
CA GLU A 26 -5.71 -5.14 -6.15
C GLU A 26 -4.80 -4.86 -4.95
N LYS A 27 -5.40 -4.38 -3.86
CA LYS A 27 -4.64 -4.08 -2.64
C LYS A 27 -5.30 -4.65 -1.40
N TRP A 28 -4.52 -5.37 -0.60
CA TRP A 28 -4.97 -5.83 0.72
C TRP A 28 -4.77 -4.75 1.79
N LEU A 29 -5.88 -4.28 2.37
CA LEU A 29 -5.89 -3.37 3.51
C LEU A 29 -6.08 -4.18 4.79
N TYR A 30 -5.15 -4.03 5.74
CA TYR A 30 -5.28 -4.61 7.07
C TYR A 30 -6.14 -3.68 7.93
N GLU A 31 -7.09 -4.24 8.68
CA GLU A 31 -8.00 -3.44 9.51
C GLU A 31 -7.28 -2.72 10.66
N ASP A 32 -6.19 -3.31 11.17
CA ASP A 32 -5.36 -2.71 12.21
C ASP A 32 -4.14 -1.97 11.63
N LYS A 33 -3.72 -0.91 12.33
CA LYS A 33 -2.54 -0.11 11.98
C LYS A 33 -1.28 -0.78 12.54
N ASP A 34 -0.27 -0.93 11.68
CA ASP A 34 1.03 -1.50 12.07
C ASP A 34 1.77 -0.68 13.13
N LYS A 35 1.52 0.63 13.17
CA LYS A 35 2.12 1.57 14.13
C LYS A 35 1.02 2.45 14.70
N ARG A 36 1.04 2.62 16.02
CA ARG A 36 0.17 3.55 16.74
C ARG A 36 1.07 4.46 17.58
N SER A 37 0.95 5.76 17.38
CA SER A 37 1.58 6.79 18.20
C SER A 37 0.66 7.11 19.38
N TYR A 38 1.26 7.30 20.55
CA TYR A 38 0.57 7.66 21.77
C TYR A 38 1.32 8.80 22.45
N LEU A 39 0.59 9.66 23.16
CA LEU A 39 1.15 10.67 24.04
C LEU A 39 1.27 10.06 25.44
N LEU A 40 2.38 10.29 26.11
CA LEU A 40 2.60 9.96 27.52
C LEU A 40 2.92 11.23 28.29
N PHE A 41 2.29 11.39 29.46
CA PHE A 41 2.62 12.47 30.37
C PHE A 41 3.81 12.10 31.28
N PRO A 42 4.52 13.08 31.85
CA PRO A 42 5.61 12.81 32.79
C PRO A 42 5.14 11.96 33.97
N GLY A 43 5.83 10.83 34.20
CA GLY A 43 5.52 9.89 35.29
C GLY A 43 4.57 8.75 34.91
N GLU A 44 4.00 8.74 33.70
CA GLU A 44 3.25 7.61 33.20
C GLU A 44 4.19 6.50 32.68
N ASN A 45 3.78 5.24 32.89
CA ASN A 45 4.48 4.10 32.30
C ASN A 45 3.96 3.82 30.89
N PRO A 46 4.84 3.50 29.93
CA PRO A 46 4.42 3.19 28.57
C PRO A 46 3.43 2.02 28.56
N THR A 47 2.38 2.14 27.77
CA THR A 47 1.39 1.07 27.60
C THR A 47 2.05 -0.19 27.08
N HIS A 48 1.71 -1.36 27.62
CA HIS A 48 2.22 -2.62 27.11
C HIS A 48 1.71 -2.87 25.68
N HIS A 49 2.62 -2.89 24.71
CA HIS A 49 2.27 -3.08 23.31
C HIS A 49 2.19 -4.58 22.98
N ILE A 50 0.98 -5.09 22.78
CA ILE A 50 0.78 -6.42 22.20
C ILE A 50 0.39 -6.24 20.73
N ARG A 51 1.17 -6.83 19.83
CA ARG A 51 0.86 -6.86 18.40
C ARG A 51 0.31 -8.22 18.02
N LYS A 52 -0.86 -8.25 17.36
CA LYS A 52 -1.34 -9.47 16.71
C LYS A 52 -0.50 -9.74 15.45
N SER A 53 -0.17 -10.99 15.19
CA SER A 53 0.48 -11.36 13.92
C SER A 53 -0.44 -11.03 12.74
N LYS A 54 0.13 -10.51 11.64
CA LYS A 54 -0.60 -10.15 10.41
C LYS A 54 -1.40 -11.29 9.79
N LYS A 55 -1.09 -12.55 10.14
CA LYS A 55 -1.87 -13.72 9.71
C LYS A 55 -3.27 -13.77 10.33
N PHE A 56 -3.47 -13.13 11.49
CA PHE A 56 -4.72 -13.15 12.26
C PHE A 56 -5.41 -11.79 12.33
N ILE A 57 -4.98 -10.81 11.54
CA ILE A 57 -5.65 -9.52 11.40
C ILE A 57 -6.57 -9.60 10.18
N PRO A 58 -7.86 -9.24 10.31
CA PRO A 58 -8.77 -9.18 9.16
C PRO A 58 -8.22 -8.29 8.05
N LYS A 59 -8.44 -8.71 6.81
CA LYS A 59 -7.99 -7.99 5.62
C LYS A 59 -9.18 -7.74 4.71
N THR A 60 -9.23 -6.55 4.14
CA THR A 60 -10.19 -6.19 3.11
C THR A 60 -9.44 -6.06 1.80
N MET A 61 -9.93 -6.71 0.74
CA MET A 61 -9.42 -6.50 -0.61
C MET A 61 -10.03 -5.21 -1.15
N PHE A 62 -9.20 -4.32 -1.66
CA PHE A 62 -9.63 -3.14 -2.38
C PHE A 62 -9.29 -3.33 -3.85
N LEU A 63 -10.30 -3.17 -4.71
CA LEU A 63 -10.19 -3.25 -6.16
C LEU A 63 -10.48 -1.87 -6.74
N ALA A 64 -9.58 -1.37 -7.58
CA ALA A 64 -9.74 -0.11 -8.31
C ALA A 64 -9.32 -0.28 -9.77
N ALA A 65 -9.94 0.50 -10.65
CA ALA A 65 -9.68 0.56 -12.10
C ALA A 65 -9.72 2.01 -12.57
#